data_AF-A0AAP9TYZ1-F1
#
_entry.id   AF-A0AAP9TYZ1-F1
#
_cell.length_a   1.000
_cell.length_b   1.000
_cell.length_c   1.000
_cell.angle_alpha   90.00
_cell.angle_beta   90.00
_cell.angle_gamma   90.00
#
_symmetry.space_group_name_H-M   'P 1'
#
loop_
_entity.id
_entity.type
_entity.pdbx_description
1 polymer ?
#
loop_
_entity_poly.entity_id
_entity_poly.type
_entity_poly.pdbx_seq_one_letter_code
_entity_poly.pdbx_strand_id
1 'polypeptide(L)'
;MSMISRLTDALNTKITELNELRQKQQARILKAFSDSNNGMEPNEDRNGRLHAPCDGYEHFETGELYGKGQFIVMPEYDDWYSPVSYPAKMYDPNTRFKGKTADYQEVVKLMESFNLRVKTGRRWYEGNHEYCYFTVTGHKPLIDSITKTIETMQVEQREHEKKFKGVAPTGKTTLKATIKGVKMVESGFGRSIRLVPKMIITLDNGATAYGTMPKVLADRGAKAGHEFMLKATFEQDKNDNTHAYFTRPVVLSEGDKNA
;
A
#
# COMPACT_ATOMS: atom_id res chain seq x y z
N MET A 1 11.03 -15.90 -0.43
CA MET A 1 11.27 -14.75 0.46
C MET A 1 10.02 -14.44 1.24
N SER A 2 10.14 -14.13 2.53
CA SER A 2 8.99 -13.68 3.34
C SER A 2 8.65 -12.22 3.04
N MET A 3 7.46 -11.78 3.44
CA MET A 3 7.05 -10.38 3.32
C MET A 3 8.02 -9.44 4.06
N ILE A 4 8.45 -9.86 5.25
CA ILE A 4 9.36 -9.12 6.10
C ILE A 4 10.70 -8.94 5.42
N SER A 5 11.29 -10.00 4.84
CA SER A 5 12.60 -9.86 4.18
C SER A 5 12.56 -8.86 3.03
N ARG A 6 11.50 -8.91 2.20
CA ARG A 6 11.33 -7.97 1.07
C ARG A 6 11.17 -6.52 1.53
N LEU A 7 10.39 -6.30 2.59
CA LEU A 7 10.21 -4.96 3.17
C LEU A 7 11.51 -4.43 3.78
N THR A 8 12.26 -5.28 4.49
CA THR A 8 13.58 -4.94 5.03
C THR A 8 14.54 -4.51 3.91
N ASP A 9 14.65 -5.31 2.86
CA ASP A 9 15.54 -5.01 1.73
C ASP A 9 15.16 -3.70 1.03
N ALA A 10 13.86 -3.49 0.79
CA ALA A 10 13.35 -2.28 0.15
C ALA A 10 13.56 -1.01 1.00
N LEU A 11 13.41 -1.10 2.32
CA LEU A 11 13.63 0.02 3.24
C LEU A 11 15.12 0.35 3.37
N ASN A 12 15.98 -0.66 3.53
CA ASN A 12 17.42 -0.49 3.58
C ASN A 12 17.96 0.13 2.29
N THR A 13 17.53 -0.39 1.13
CA THR A 13 17.90 0.19 -0.18
C THR A 13 17.49 1.65 -0.25
N LYS A 14 16.26 1.96 0.17
CA LYS A 14 15.76 3.34 0.09
C LYS A 14 16.52 4.29 1.01
N ILE A 15 16.96 3.83 2.18
CA ILE A 15 17.77 4.63 3.10
C ILE A 15 19.15 4.90 2.53
N THR A 16 19.79 3.91 1.93
CA THR A 16 21.07 4.10 1.24
C THR A 16 20.95 5.16 0.15
N GLU A 17 19.92 5.08 -0.70
CA GLU A 17 19.64 6.10 -1.72
C GLU A 17 19.48 7.51 -1.12
N LEU A 18 18.70 7.64 -0.02
CA LEU A 18 18.47 8.92 0.64
C LEU A 18 19.76 9.48 1.27
N ASN A 19 20.59 8.62 1.86
CA ASN A 19 21.87 9.01 2.43
C ASN A 19 22.84 9.51 1.35
N GLU A 20 22.91 8.83 0.20
CA GLU A 20 23.73 9.28 -0.93
C GLU A 20 23.26 10.62 -1.50
N LEU A 21 21.94 10.81 -1.63
CA LEU A 21 21.36 12.08 -2.08
C LEU A 21 21.71 13.20 -1.11
N ARG A 22 21.61 12.95 0.21
CA ARG A 22 22.00 13.90 1.25
C ARG A 22 23.48 14.26 1.15
N GLN A 23 24.38 13.27 1.03
CA GLN A 23 25.82 13.52 0.90
C GLN A 23 26.14 14.37 -0.34
N LYS A 24 25.50 14.10 -1.48
CA LYS A 24 25.66 14.89 -2.71
C LYS A 24 25.17 16.32 -2.54
N GLN A 25 24.05 16.53 -1.84
CA GLN A 25 23.54 17.88 -1.54
C GLN A 25 24.45 18.63 -0.58
N GLN A 26 24.87 17.99 0.52
CA GLN A 26 25.79 18.56 1.50
C GLN A 26 27.10 18.98 0.84
N ALA A 27 27.71 18.13 0.01
CA ALA A 27 28.93 18.48 -0.71
C ALA A 27 28.74 19.68 -1.66
N ARG A 28 27.58 19.81 -2.31
CA ARG A 28 27.26 20.98 -3.15
C ARG A 28 27.11 22.25 -2.32
N ILE A 29 26.45 22.16 -1.17
CA ILE A 29 26.25 23.29 -0.24
C ILE A 29 27.61 23.74 0.31
N LEU A 30 28.42 22.83 0.84
CA LEU A 30 29.76 23.13 1.36
C LEU A 30 30.64 23.78 0.29
N LYS A 31 30.61 23.26 -0.94
CA LYS A 31 31.33 23.86 -2.07
C LYS A 31 30.83 25.28 -2.38
N ALA A 32 29.51 25.51 -2.43
CA ALA A 32 28.97 26.83 -2.70
C ALA A 32 29.39 27.87 -1.64
N PHE A 33 29.35 27.47 -0.36
CA PHE A 33 29.88 28.29 0.73
C PHE A 33 31.38 28.56 0.60
N SER A 34 32.16 27.53 0.26
CA SER A 34 33.60 27.65 0.03
C SER A 34 33.91 28.63 -1.09
N ASP A 35 33.21 28.53 -2.23
CA ASP A 35 33.37 29.41 -3.39
C ASP A 35 33.06 30.88 -3.03
N SER A 36 32.02 31.14 -2.23
CA SER A 36 31.68 32.49 -1.75
C SER A 36 32.62 33.04 -0.67
N ASN A 37 33.35 32.18 0.05
CA ASN A 37 34.15 32.55 1.22
C ASN A 37 35.65 32.25 1.04
N ASN A 38 36.18 32.47 -0.17
CA ASN A 38 37.62 32.33 -0.49
C ASN A 38 38.20 30.94 -0.14
N GLY A 39 37.44 29.88 -0.36
CA GLY A 39 37.86 28.50 -0.10
C GLY A 39 37.55 28.00 1.31
N MET A 40 36.93 28.81 2.18
CA MET A 40 36.60 28.39 3.55
C MET A 40 35.23 27.72 3.65
N GLU A 41 35.22 26.46 4.03
CA GLU A 41 34.00 25.70 4.36
C GLU A 41 33.46 26.06 5.75
N PRO A 42 32.15 25.93 5.99
CA PRO A 42 31.56 26.13 7.31
C PRO A 42 31.93 24.98 8.26
N ASN A 43 31.89 25.25 9.57
CA ASN A 43 32.06 24.24 10.60
C ASN A 43 30.76 23.46 10.83
N GLU A 44 30.83 22.15 11.04
CA GLU A 44 29.67 21.33 11.37
C GLU A 44 29.67 20.96 12.87
N ASP A 45 28.54 21.16 13.55
CA ASP A 45 28.37 20.74 14.95
C ASP A 45 28.03 19.24 15.06
N ARG A 46 27.90 18.73 16.30
CA ARG A 46 27.53 17.32 16.55
C ARG A 46 26.15 16.94 16.00
N ASN A 47 25.26 17.91 15.77
CA ASN A 47 23.92 17.70 15.24
C ASN A 47 23.85 17.86 13.71
N GLY A 48 24.99 18.14 13.05
CA GLY A 48 25.05 18.35 11.61
C GLY A 48 24.69 19.77 11.17
N ARG A 49 24.65 20.73 12.10
CA ARG A 49 24.34 22.14 11.83
C ARG A 49 25.58 22.89 11.40
N LEU A 50 25.42 23.78 10.43
CA LEU A 50 26.51 24.57 9.88
C LEU A 50 26.71 25.88 10.68
N HIS A 51 27.96 26.22 10.94
CA HIS A 51 28.39 27.39 11.69
C HIS A 51 29.49 28.15 10.95
N ALA A 52 29.43 29.48 11.01
CA ALA A 52 30.43 30.34 10.40
C ALA A 52 31.82 30.15 11.06
N PRO A 53 32.90 29.95 10.29
CA PRO A 53 34.25 29.77 10.81
C PRO A 53 34.93 31.09 11.21
N CYS A 54 34.47 32.22 10.66
CA CYS A 54 35.01 33.56 10.87
C CYS A 54 33.90 34.62 10.87
N ASP A 55 34.27 35.84 11.27
CA ASP A 55 33.38 37.00 11.17
C ASP A 55 33.28 37.47 9.71
N GLY A 56 32.07 37.86 9.31
CA GLY A 56 31.80 38.28 7.93
C GLY A 56 31.65 37.12 6.96
N TYR A 57 31.34 35.92 7.46
CA TYR A 57 31.13 34.74 6.61
C TYR A 57 29.82 34.88 5.83
N GLU A 58 29.91 34.88 4.51
CA GLU A 58 28.80 35.19 3.61
C GLU A 58 27.99 33.93 3.27
N HIS A 59 26.67 34.05 3.35
CA HIS A 59 25.76 33.02 2.89
C HIS A 59 25.64 33.03 1.36
N PHE A 60 25.97 31.90 0.72
CA PHE A 60 26.09 31.81 -0.74
C PHE A 60 24.80 32.20 -1.52
N GLU A 61 23.62 31.94 -0.95
CA GLU A 61 22.33 32.27 -1.58
C GLU A 61 21.77 33.66 -1.22
N THR A 62 21.80 34.05 0.05
CA THR A 62 21.16 35.28 0.54
C THR A 62 22.11 36.49 0.61
N GLY A 63 23.43 36.26 0.60
CA GLY A 63 24.44 37.29 0.86
C GLY A 63 24.51 37.77 2.31
N GLU A 64 23.76 37.13 3.23
CA GLU A 64 23.79 37.48 4.64
C GLU A 64 25.16 37.18 5.26
N LEU A 65 25.63 38.07 6.14
CA LEU A 65 26.91 37.94 6.82
C LEU A 65 26.74 37.39 8.23
N TYR A 66 27.53 36.39 8.57
CA TYR A 66 27.51 35.70 9.85
C TYR A 66 28.77 35.99 10.66
N GLY A 67 28.61 36.13 11.97
CA GLY A 67 29.73 36.22 12.92
C GLY A 67 30.35 34.86 13.21
N LYS A 68 31.59 34.83 13.69
CA LYS A 68 32.31 33.60 14.01
C LYS A 68 31.52 32.74 15.01
N GLY A 69 31.30 31.47 14.66
CA GLY A 69 30.55 30.50 15.45
C GLY A 69 29.03 30.64 15.35
N GLN A 70 28.52 31.65 14.65
CA GLN A 70 27.08 31.83 14.47
C GLN A 70 26.51 30.70 13.62
N PHE A 71 25.34 30.19 14.02
CA PHE A 71 24.59 29.21 13.25
C PHE A 71 24.13 29.80 11.92
N ILE A 72 24.42 29.11 10.83
CA ILE A 72 24.03 29.50 9.48
C ILE A 72 22.66 28.87 9.19
N VAL A 73 21.64 29.71 9.04
CA VAL A 73 20.28 29.25 8.75
C VAL A 73 20.21 28.85 7.28
N MET A 74 19.84 27.61 7.00
CA MET A 74 19.67 27.15 5.62
C MET A 74 18.20 27.30 5.18
N PRO A 75 17.90 28.01 4.06
CA PRO A 75 16.54 28.13 3.55
C PRO A 75 16.00 26.75 3.16
N GLU A 76 15.00 26.22 3.87
CA GLU A 76 14.27 24.95 3.60
C GLU A 76 15.09 23.69 3.18
N TYR A 77 16.41 23.67 3.39
CA TYR A 77 17.22 22.45 3.34
C TYR A 77 17.29 21.77 4.71
N ASP A 78 16.86 22.47 5.77
CA ASP A 78 16.90 22.01 7.15
C ASP A 78 15.82 20.94 7.44
N ASP A 79 16.27 19.85 8.06
CA ASP A 79 15.50 18.77 8.71
C ASP A 79 14.67 17.77 7.89
N TRP A 80 14.32 17.98 6.61
CA TRP A 80 13.40 17.03 5.94
C TRP A 80 14.03 15.72 5.42
N TYR A 81 15.36 15.65 5.36
CA TYR A 81 16.08 14.58 4.63
C TYR A 81 16.84 13.58 5.52
N SER A 82 16.69 13.64 6.85
CA SER A 82 17.23 12.61 7.74
C SER A 82 16.11 11.65 8.17
N PRO A 83 15.87 10.54 7.45
CA PRO A 83 14.89 9.54 7.85
C PRO A 83 15.22 8.93 9.23
N VAL A 84 16.50 8.96 9.64
CA VAL A 84 17.00 8.43 10.90
C VAL A 84 16.60 9.28 12.12
N SER A 85 16.25 10.55 11.92
CA SER A 85 15.86 11.47 13.00
C SER A 85 14.47 12.06 12.83
N TYR A 86 13.69 11.59 11.84
CA TYR A 86 12.32 12.08 11.60
C TYR A 86 11.31 11.27 12.42
N PRO A 87 10.79 11.79 13.56
CA PRO A 87 9.72 11.12 14.27
C PRO A 87 8.42 11.24 13.48
N ALA A 88 7.79 10.11 13.18
CA ALA A 88 6.51 10.09 12.48
C ALA A 88 5.43 10.91 13.23
N LYS A 89 4.83 11.88 12.54
CA LYS A 89 3.74 12.74 13.00
C LYS A 89 2.38 12.21 12.57
N MET A 90 1.31 12.68 13.21
CA MET A 90 -0.05 12.17 12.99
C MET A 90 -0.59 12.46 11.58
N TYR A 91 -0.12 13.53 10.94
CA TYR A 91 -0.52 13.98 9.60
C TYR A 91 0.44 13.54 8.50
N ASP A 92 1.40 12.67 8.83
CA ASP A 92 2.30 12.12 7.83
C ASP A 92 1.58 11.18 6.86
N PRO A 93 2.14 11.00 5.65
CA PRO A 93 1.68 9.97 4.73
C PRO A 93 1.62 8.60 5.39
N ASN A 94 0.62 7.83 4.99
CA ASN A 94 0.43 6.47 5.48
C ASN A 94 0.13 5.50 4.34
N THR A 95 0.42 4.24 4.60
CA THR A 95 0.04 3.12 3.73
C THR A 95 -0.58 2.02 4.56
N ARG A 96 -1.46 1.24 3.93
CA ARG A 96 -2.19 0.14 4.59
C ARG A 96 -2.05 -1.14 3.79
N PHE A 97 -1.60 -2.20 4.45
CA PHE A 97 -1.44 -3.51 3.83
C PHE A 97 -1.93 -4.64 4.73
N LYS A 98 -2.28 -5.77 4.11
CA LYS A 98 -2.72 -6.99 4.79
C LYS A 98 -1.49 -7.83 5.16
N GLY A 99 -1.45 -8.34 6.40
CA GLY A 99 -0.43 -9.29 6.85
C GLY A 99 -1.01 -10.31 7.83
N LYS A 100 -0.26 -11.38 8.13
CA LYS A 100 -0.67 -12.37 9.12
C LYS A 100 -0.55 -11.78 10.52
N THR A 101 -1.48 -12.10 11.41
CA THR A 101 -1.40 -11.66 12.82
C THR A 101 -0.20 -12.27 13.52
N ALA A 102 0.24 -13.48 13.12
CA ALA A 102 1.43 -14.13 13.65
C ALA A 102 2.71 -13.30 13.46
N ASP A 103 2.79 -12.55 12.35
CA ASP A 103 3.96 -11.74 11.99
C ASP A 103 3.94 -10.36 12.67
N TYR A 104 2.95 -10.08 13.52
CA TYR A 104 2.71 -8.75 14.10
C TYR A 104 3.95 -8.17 14.79
N GLN A 105 4.59 -8.93 15.68
CA GLN A 105 5.73 -8.44 16.45
C GLN A 105 6.92 -8.10 15.55
N GLU A 106 7.18 -8.91 14.53
CA GLU A 106 8.28 -8.70 13.61
C GLU A 106 8.03 -7.50 12.69
N VAL A 107 6.80 -7.36 12.19
CA VAL A 107 6.41 -6.19 11.37
C VAL A 107 6.51 -4.91 12.18
N VAL A 108 6.01 -4.88 13.41
CA VAL A 108 6.12 -3.70 14.28
C VAL A 108 7.58 -3.36 14.54
N LYS A 109 8.39 -4.34 14.95
CA LYS A 109 9.82 -4.14 15.22
C LYS A 109 10.58 -3.61 14.00
N LEU A 110 10.29 -4.13 12.81
CA LEU A 110 10.88 -3.67 11.56
C LEU A 110 10.53 -2.20 11.31
N MET A 111 9.25 -1.84 11.35
CA MET A 111 8.81 -0.47 11.05
C MET A 111 9.34 0.54 12.08
N GLU A 112 9.34 0.18 13.36
CA GLU A 112 9.87 1.03 14.44
C GLU A 112 11.38 1.23 14.32
N SER A 113 12.14 0.26 13.80
CA SER A 113 13.58 0.44 13.53
C SER A 113 13.89 1.52 12.47
N PHE A 114 12.88 1.91 11.70
CA PHE A 114 12.95 3.01 10.72
C PHE A 114 12.16 4.25 11.16
N ASN A 115 11.87 4.38 12.47
CA ASN A 115 11.05 5.46 13.05
C ASN A 115 9.64 5.60 12.46
N LEU A 116 9.11 4.52 11.88
CA LEU A 116 7.75 4.51 11.33
C LEU A 116 6.76 4.08 12.41
N ARG A 117 5.60 4.74 12.44
CA ARG A 117 4.52 4.40 13.37
C ARG A 117 3.63 3.32 12.76
N VAL A 118 3.32 2.28 13.54
CA VAL A 118 2.40 1.21 13.13
C VAL A 118 1.12 1.26 13.95
N LYS A 119 -0.02 1.08 13.28
CA LYS A 119 -1.31 0.78 13.88
C LYS A 119 -1.87 -0.48 13.25
N THR A 120 -2.59 -1.30 14.01
CA THR A 120 -3.31 -2.44 13.47
C THR A 120 -4.81 -2.21 13.48
N GLY A 121 -5.48 -2.70 12.44
CA GLY A 121 -6.92 -2.67 12.31
C GLY A 121 -7.59 -3.94 12.84
N ARG A 122 -8.87 -4.11 12.45
CA ARG A 122 -9.66 -5.31 12.73
C ARG A 122 -8.93 -6.58 12.27
N ARG A 123 -9.05 -7.64 13.07
CA ARG A 123 -8.56 -8.99 12.74
C ARG A 123 -9.68 -9.85 12.16
N TRP A 124 -9.35 -10.75 11.26
CA TRP A 124 -10.28 -11.70 10.66
C TRP A 124 -9.57 -13.00 10.25
N TYR A 125 -10.33 -14.07 10.13
CA TYR A 125 -9.83 -15.35 9.63
C TYR A 125 -10.07 -15.49 8.14
N GLU A 126 -9.08 -16.02 7.43
CA GLU A 126 -9.18 -16.41 6.03
C GLU A 126 -8.47 -17.75 5.83
N GLY A 127 -9.27 -18.80 5.63
CA GLY A 127 -8.79 -20.18 5.77
C GLY A 127 -8.32 -20.45 7.21
N ASN A 128 -7.16 -21.11 7.33
CA ASN A 128 -6.57 -21.46 8.64
C ASN A 128 -5.69 -20.36 9.25
N HIS A 129 -5.65 -19.16 8.65
CA HIS A 129 -4.77 -18.08 9.10
C HIS A 129 -5.58 -16.87 9.54
N GLU A 130 -5.16 -16.25 10.65
CA GLU A 130 -5.66 -14.96 11.09
C GLU A 130 -4.86 -13.84 10.43
N TYR A 131 -5.56 -12.86 9.89
CA TYR A 131 -5.01 -11.68 9.23
C TYR A 131 -5.43 -10.41 9.94
N CYS A 132 -4.60 -9.38 9.80
CA CYS A 132 -4.93 -8.02 10.19
C CYS A 132 -4.43 -7.03 9.13
N TYR A 133 -4.95 -5.80 9.19
CA TYR A 133 -4.39 -4.70 8.41
C TYR A 133 -3.37 -3.94 9.25
N PHE A 134 -2.18 -3.73 8.70
CA PHE A 134 -1.18 -2.83 9.23
C PHE A 134 -1.31 -1.49 8.52
N THR A 135 -1.39 -0.42 9.30
CA THR A 135 -1.32 0.96 8.83
C THR A 135 -0.01 1.54 9.32
N VAL A 136 0.89 1.85 8.38
CA VAL A 136 2.22 2.40 8.65
C VAL A 136 2.23 3.87 8.26
N THR A 137 2.75 4.74 9.13
CA THR A 137 2.77 6.20 8.96
C THR A 137 4.18 6.74 9.22
N GLY A 138 4.64 7.68 8.40
CA GLY A 138 5.95 8.31 8.58
C GLY A 138 6.50 8.97 7.32
N HIS A 139 7.82 9.00 7.19
CA HIS A 139 8.52 9.72 6.11
C HIS A 139 8.10 9.25 4.71
N LYS A 140 7.71 10.20 3.85
CA LYS A 140 7.06 9.92 2.56
C LYS A 140 7.85 8.94 1.67
N PRO A 141 9.14 9.15 1.38
CA PRO A 141 9.95 8.20 0.62
C PRO A 141 9.91 6.74 1.11
N LEU A 142 9.86 6.52 2.42
CA LEU A 142 9.80 5.17 3.00
C LEU A 142 8.41 4.56 2.82
N ILE A 143 7.35 5.35 3.04
CA ILE A 143 5.96 4.94 2.82
C ILE A 143 5.71 4.58 1.35
N ASP A 144 6.28 5.35 0.41
CA ASP A 144 6.18 5.07 -1.02
C ASP A 144 6.91 3.76 -1.37
N SER A 145 8.08 3.48 -0.77
CA SER A 145 8.83 2.22 -0.94
C SER A 145 8.04 1.00 -0.43
N ILE A 146 7.43 1.11 0.75
CA ILE A 146 6.56 0.06 1.32
C ILE A 146 5.39 -0.19 0.37
N THR A 147 4.69 0.85 -0.06
CA THR A 147 3.52 0.75 -0.93
C THR A 147 3.86 0.01 -2.22
N LYS A 148 4.93 0.40 -2.91
CA LYS A 148 5.40 -0.24 -4.14
C LYS A 148 5.76 -1.72 -3.94
N THR A 149 6.43 -2.04 -2.83
CA THR A 149 6.82 -3.42 -2.50
C THR A 149 5.59 -4.29 -2.28
N ILE A 150 4.61 -3.80 -1.54
CA ILE A 150 3.34 -4.51 -1.29
C ILE A 150 2.54 -4.68 -2.58
N GLU A 151 2.42 -3.64 -3.40
CA GLU A 151 1.72 -3.74 -4.69
C GLU A 151 2.35 -4.80 -5.60
N THR A 152 3.69 -4.84 -5.64
CA THR A 152 4.42 -5.85 -6.41
C THR A 152 4.13 -7.26 -5.88
N MET A 153 4.17 -7.46 -4.56
CA MET A 153 3.79 -8.72 -3.93
C MET A 153 2.35 -9.15 -4.25
N GLN A 154 1.41 -8.21 -4.26
CA GLN A 154 0.01 -8.49 -4.60
C GLN A 154 -0.17 -8.83 -6.07
N VAL A 155 0.58 -8.18 -6.98
CA VAL A 155 0.59 -8.54 -8.41
C VAL A 155 1.13 -9.95 -8.57
N GLU A 156 2.29 -10.27 -7.98
CA GLU A 156 2.87 -11.62 -8.06
C GLU A 156 1.94 -12.70 -7.51
N GLN A 157 1.27 -12.42 -6.38
CA GLN A 157 0.28 -13.35 -5.81
C GLN A 157 -0.90 -13.56 -6.77
N ARG A 158 -1.43 -12.48 -7.37
CA ARG A 158 -2.50 -12.58 -8.37
C ARG A 158 -2.07 -13.37 -9.60
N GLU A 159 -0.87 -13.12 -10.12
CA GLU A 159 -0.32 -13.86 -11.25
C GLU A 159 -0.06 -15.34 -10.92
N HIS A 160 0.37 -15.64 -9.69
CA HIS A 160 0.47 -17.02 -9.22
C HIS A 160 -0.90 -17.69 -9.15
N GLU A 161 -1.91 -17.01 -8.58
CA GLU A 161 -3.28 -17.52 -8.53
C GLU A 161 -3.88 -17.76 -9.92
N LYS A 162 -3.59 -16.90 -10.90
CA LYS A 162 -4.05 -17.08 -12.28
C LYS A 162 -3.60 -18.41 -12.88
N LYS A 163 -2.42 -18.94 -12.51
CA LYS A 163 -1.92 -20.23 -13.01
C LYS A 163 -2.79 -21.42 -12.64
N PHE A 164 -3.57 -21.31 -11.57
CA PHE A 164 -4.46 -22.37 -11.08
C PHE A 164 -5.92 -22.16 -11.49
N LYS A 165 -6.24 -21.03 -12.12
CA LYS A 165 -7.60 -20.70 -12.57
C LYS A 165 -7.76 -21.05 -14.04
N GLY A 166 -8.86 -21.70 -14.38
CA GLY A 166 -9.27 -21.91 -15.77
C GLY A 166 -9.74 -20.62 -16.43
N VAL A 167 -10.00 -20.71 -17.73
CA VAL A 167 -10.58 -19.61 -18.52
C VAL A 167 -12.02 -19.35 -18.06
N ALA A 168 -12.34 -18.09 -17.77
CA ALA A 168 -13.69 -17.69 -17.37
C ALA A 168 -14.66 -17.85 -18.56
N PRO A 169 -15.94 -18.17 -18.33
CA PRO A 169 -16.91 -18.39 -19.39
C PRO A 169 -17.23 -17.11 -20.16
N THR A 170 -17.64 -17.26 -21.43
CA THR A 170 -18.19 -16.19 -22.27
C THR A 170 -19.59 -16.53 -22.74
N GLY A 171 -20.44 -15.52 -22.89
CA GLY A 171 -21.81 -15.70 -23.37
C GLY A 171 -22.76 -16.26 -22.32
N LYS A 172 -23.90 -16.79 -22.79
CA LYS A 172 -24.97 -17.27 -21.92
C LYS A 172 -24.76 -18.74 -21.57
N THR A 173 -24.42 -19.01 -20.31
CA THR A 173 -24.02 -20.36 -19.87
C THR A 173 -24.64 -20.69 -18.52
N THR A 174 -24.84 -21.99 -18.28
CA THR A 174 -25.27 -22.54 -16.99
C THR A 174 -24.10 -23.27 -16.35
N LEU A 175 -23.72 -22.91 -15.12
CA LEU A 175 -22.54 -23.43 -14.43
C LEU A 175 -22.81 -23.58 -12.93
N LYS A 176 -22.09 -24.50 -12.28
CA LYS A 176 -22.05 -24.60 -10.82
C LYS A 176 -21.13 -23.50 -10.27
N ALA A 177 -21.55 -22.87 -9.18
CA ALA A 177 -20.83 -21.77 -8.59
C ALA A 177 -20.95 -21.76 -7.07
N THR A 178 -19.89 -21.27 -6.41
CA THR A 178 -19.83 -21.08 -4.95
C THR A 178 -19.70 -19.60 -4.64
N ILE A 179 -20.51 -19.06 -3.73
CA ILE A 179 -20.38 -17.66 -3.29
C ILE A 179 -19.04 -17.48 -2.56
N LYS A 180 -18.17 -16.61 -3.07
CA LYS A 180 -16.93 -16.23 -2.39
C LYS A 180 -17.14 -15.04 -1.44
N GLY A 181 -18.04 -14.12 -1.79
CA GLY A 181 -18.36 -12.99 -0.94
C GLY A 181 -19.51 -12.15 -1.48
N VAL A 182 -20.16 -11.41 -0.57
CA VAL A 182 -21.27 -10.51 -0.89
C VAL A 182 -20.91 -9.11 -0.41
N LYS A 183 -21.16 -8.10 -1.26
CA LYS A 183 -20.95 -6.69 -0.98
C LYS A 183 -22.22 -5.91 -1.31
N MET A 184 -22.70 -5.11 -0.37
CA MET A 184 -23.76 -4.15 -0.64
C MET A 184 -23.18 -2.95 -1.39
N VAL A 185 -23.79 -2.62 -2.52
CA VAL A 185 -23.39 -1.47 -3.35
C VAL A 185 -24.58 -0.52 -3.45
N GLU A 186 -24.35 0.74 -3.12
CA GLU A 186 -25.33 1.79 -3.33
C GLU A 186 -25.54 2.01 -4.83
N SER A 187 -26.80 1.92 -5.25
CA SER A 187 -27.25 2.21 -6.60
C SER A 187 -28.37 3.24 -6.50
N GLY A 188 -28.07 4.46 -6.96
CA GLY A 188 -29.04 5.54 -7.03
C GLY A 188 -29.42 5.83 -8.48
N PHE A 189 -30.73 6.02 -8.71
CA PHE A 189 -31.23 6.72 -9.90
C PHE A 189 -32.23 7.77 -9.41
N GLY A 190 -31.92 9.06 -9.62
CA GLY A 190 -32.72 10.16 -9.06
C GLY A 190 -32.66 10.24 -7.53
N ARG A 191 -33.80 10.51 -6.88
CA ARG A 191 -33.91 10.67 -5.41
C ARG A 191 -33.98 9.36 -4.62
N SER A 192 -33.95 8.21 -5.27
CA SER A 192 -34.00 6.90 -4.60
C SER A 192 -32.63 6.23 -4.60
N ILE A 193 -32.01 6.14 -3.42
CA ILE A 193 -30.82 5.32 -3.17
C ILE A 193 -31.30 3.92 -2.79
N ARG A 194 -30.87 2.89 -3.52
CA ARG A 194 -31.14 1.49 -3.21
C ARG A 194 -29.83 0.75 -2.97
N LEU A 195 -29.79 -0.08 -1.93
CA LEU A 195 -28.68 -1.00 -1.71
C LEU A 195 -28.91 -2.25 -2.55
N VAL A 196 -28.02 -2.50 -3.51
CA VAL A 196 -28.07 -3.68 -4.37
C VAL A 196 -26.96 -4.65 -3.92
N PRO A 197 -27.31 -5.88 -3.52
CA PRO A 197 -26.31 -6.89 -3.20
C PRO A 197 -25.59 -7.32 -4.49
N LYS A 198 -24.27 -7.19 -4.49
CA LYS A 198 -23.38 -7.78 -5.51
C LYS A 198 -22.61 -8.92 -4.90
N MET A 199 -22.29 -9.93 -5.70
CA MET A 199 -21.56 -11.10 -5.24
C MET A 199 -20.40 -11.42 -6.16
N ILE A 200 -19.34 -11.96 -5.56
CA ILE A 200 -18.26 -12.64 -6.27
C ILE A 200 -18.46 -14.15 -6.09
N ILE A 201 -18.39 -14.88 -7.19
CA ILE A 201 -18.53 -16.33 -7.23
C ILE A 201 -17.25 -16.98 -7.74
N THR A 202 -17.02 -18.22 -7.32
CA THR A 202 -15.98 -19.11 -7.84
C THR A 202 -16.65 -20.23 -8.63
N LEU A 203 -16.15 -20.51 -9.83
CA LEU A 203 -16.62 -21.59 -10.71
C LEU A 203 -15.82 -22.87 -10.45
N ASP A 204 -16.29 -24.02 -10.96
CA ASP A 204 -15.62 -25.33 -10.78
C ASP A 204 -14.17 -25.35 -11.27
N ASN A 205 -13.86 -24.58 -12.33
CA ASN A 205 -12.51 -24.45 -12.87
C ASN A 205 -11.65 -23.41 -12.11
N GLY A 206 -12.11 -22.90 -10.97
CA GLY A 206 -11.42 -21.89 -10.16
C GLY A 206 -11.53 -20.46 -10.69
N ALA A 207 -12.09 -20.24 -11.89
CA ALA A 207 -12.33 -18.90 -12.41
C ALA A 207 -13.30 -18.14 -11.51
N THR A 208 -13.19 -16.82 -11.49
CA THR A 208 -14.04 -15.98 -10.65
C THR A 208 -14.98 -15.14 -11.49
N ALA A 209 -16.18 -14.86 -10.98
CA ALA A 209 -17.07 -13.94 -11.65
C ALA A 209 -17.75 -12.97 -10.68
N TYR A 210 -17.95 -11.73 -11.12
CA TYR A 210 -18.59 -10.67 -10.33
C TYR A 210 -19.88 -10.19 -10.98
N GLY A 211 -20.92 -10.02 -10.17
CA GLY A 211 -22.22 -9.58 -10.69
C GLY A 211 -23.24 -9.31 -9.61
N THR A 212 -24.46 -8.99 -10.06
CA THR A 212 -25.58 -8.74 -9.15
C THR A 212 -26.03 -10.05 -8.51
N MET A 213 -26.31 -10.05 -7.21
CA MET A 213 -26.84 -11.21 -6.53
C MET A 213 -28.32 -11.43 -6.92
N PRO A 214 -28.73 -12.63 -7.37
CA PRO A 214 -30.13 -12.98 -7.57
C PRO A 214 -30.97 -12.69 -6.32
N LYS A 215 -32.17 -12.15 -6.52
CA LYS A 215 -33.10 -11.83 -5.42
C LYS A 215 -33.39 -13.05 -4.53
N VAL A 216 -33.54 -14.23 -5.12
CA VAL A 216 -33.78 -15.49 -4.40
C VAL A 216 -32.68 -15.78 -3.38
N LEU A 217 -31.41 -15.56 -3.73
CA LEU A 217 -30.29 -15.76 -2.81
C LEU A 217 -30.23 -14.66 -1.75
N ALA A 218 -30.55 -13.41 -2.13
CA ALA A 218 -30.56 -12.27 -1.22
C ALA A 218 -31.64 -12.40 -0.15
N ASP A 219 -32.87 -12.76 -0.54
CA ASP A 219 -34.02 -12.95 0.35
C ASP A 219 -33.76 -14.09 1.36
N ARG A 220 -32.97 -15.10 0.97
CA ARG A 220 -32.57 -16.24 1.82
C ARG A 220 -31.34 -15.97 2.68
N GLY A 221 -30.71 -14.80 2.54
CA GLY A 221 -29.50 -14.45 3.28
C GLY A 221 -28.31 -15.36 2.97
N ALA A 222 -28.16 -15.82 1.73
CA ALA A 222 -27.03 -16.67 1.33
C ALA A 222 -25.68 -15.98 1.58
N LYS A 223 -24.72 -16.72 2.13
CA LYS A 223 -23.39 -16.22 2.53
C LYS A 223 -22.28 -16.90 1.73
N ALA A 224 -21.05 -16.45 1.98
CA ALA A 224 -19.86 -17.11 1.46
C ALA A 224 -19.88 -18.62 1.78
N GLY A 225 -19.51 -19.45 0.82
CA GLY A 225 -19.53 -20.92 0.89
C GLY A 225 -20.79 -21.59 0.33
N HIS A 226 -21.85 -20.84 -0.01
CA HIS A 226 -23.07 -21.45 -0.57
C HIS A 226 -22.87 -21.87 -2.04
N GLU A 227 -23.15 -23.13 -2.35
CA GLU A 227 -23.09 -23.70 -3.70
C GLU A 227 -24.47 -23.68 -4.39
N PHE A 228 -24.49 -23.31 -5.67
CA PHE A 228 -25.72 -23.25 -6.46
C PHE A 228 -25.44 -23.35 -7.95
N MET A 229 -26.47 -23.68 -8.73
CA MET A 229 -26.42 -23.65 -10.20
C MET A 229 -26.90 -22.31 -10.73
N LEU A 230 -26.03 -21.61 -11.46
CA LEU A 230 -26.28 -20.29 -12.00
C LEU A 230 -26.37 -20.32 -13.52
N LYS A 231 -27.46 -19.77 -14.06
CA LYS A 231 -27.58 -19.40 -15.47
C LYS A 231 -27.45 -17.90 -15.60
N ALA A 232 -26.42 -17.41 -16.28
CA ALA A 232 -26.17 -15.99 -16.47
C ALA A 232 -25.53 -15.73 -17.84
N THR A 233 -25.45 -14.46 -18.23
CA THR A 233 -24.63 -14.02 -19.36
C THR A 233 -23.31 -13.49 -18.82
N PHE A 234 -22.21 -14.09 -19.27
CA PHE A 234 -20.85 -13.78 -18.85
C PHE A 234 -20.10 -12.99 -19.91
N GLU A 235 -19.35 -11.99 -19.46
CA GLU A 235 -18.43 -11.19 -20.25
C GLU A 235 -17.07 -11.23 -19.56
N GLN A 236 -16.05 -11.74 -20.24
CA GLN A 236 -14.69 -11.81 -19.69
C GLN A 236 -14.14 -10.40 -19.43
N ASP A 237 -13.29 -10.27 -18.41
CA ASP A 237 -12.51 -9.05 -18.23
C ASP A 237 -11.52 -8.89 -19.39
N LYS A 238 -11.36 -7.66 -19.88
CA LYS A 238 -10.44 -7.34 -20.97
C LYS A 238 -8.98 -7.65 -20.63
N ASN A 239 -8.64 -7.56 -19.33
CA ASN A 239 -7.26 -7.68 -18.84
C ASN A 239 -7.00 -9.00 -18.07
N ASP A 240 -8.04 -9.80 -17.80
CA ASP A 240 -7.93 -11.03 -17.02
C ASP A 240 -8.90 -12.09 -17.54
N ASN A 241 -8.39 -13.07 -18.30
CA ASN A 241 -9.18 -14.17 -18.83
C ASN A 241 -9.64 -15.18 -17.75
N THR A 242 -9.20 -15.02 -16.50
CA THR A 242 -9.63 -15.84 -15.34
C THR A 242 -10.75 -15.17 -14.53
N HIS A 243 -11.13 -13.94 -14.91
CA HIS A 243 -12.23 -13.19 -14.33
C HIS A 243 -13.32 -12.87 -15.37
N ALA A 244 -14.58 -12.93 -14.96
CA ALA A 244 -15.71 -12.49 -15.77
C ALA A 244 -16.70 -11.64 -14.99
N TYR A 245 -17.43 -10.77 -15.68
CA TYR A 245 -18.62 -10.12 -15.16
C TYR A 245 -19.85 -10.89 -15.63
N PHE A 246 -20.87 -11.01 -14.78
CA PHE A 246 -22.12 -11.64 -15.17
C PHE A 246 -23.33 -10.73 -14.96
N THR A 247 -24.28 -10.86 -15.88
CA THR A 247 -25.56 -10.15 -15.85
C THR A 247 -26.72 -11.12 -16.03
N ARG A 248 -27.92 -10.66 -15.63
CA ARG A 248 -29.18 -11.41 -15.70
C ARG A 248 -29.10 -12.82 -15.08
N PRO A 249 -28.65 -12.94 -13.82
CA PRO A 249 -28.46 -14.24 -13.20
C PRO A 249 -29.81 -14.87 -12.79
N VAL A 250 -29.97 -16.15 -13.09
CA VAL A 250 -31.11 -16.98 -12.70
C VAL A 250 -30.57 -18.23 -11.99
N VAL A 251 -31.10 -18.51 -10.80
CA VAL A 251 -30.75 -19.71 -10.04
C VAL A 251 -31.65 -20.85 -10.53
N LEU A 252 -31.05 -21.98 -10.94
CA LEU A 252 -31.78 -23.13 -11.51
C LEU A 252 -31.98 -24.29 -10.54
N SER A 253 -30.99 -24.56 -9.69
CA SER A 253 -31.08 -25.53 -8.59
C SER A 253 -30.10 -25.13 -7.49
N GLU A 254 -30.45 -25.44 -6.25
CA GLU A 254 -29.56 -25.25 -5.10
C GLU A 254 -28.85 -26.58 -4.83
N GLY A 255 -27.57 -26.54 -4.47
CA GLY A 255 -26.91 -27.72 -3.92
C GLY A 255 -27.58 -28.06 -2.59
N ASP A 256 -27.95 -29.33 -2.40
CA ASP A 256 -28.65 -29.81 -1.23
C ASP A 256 -28.00 -29.33 0.08
N LYS A 257 -28.80 -28.66 0.92
CA LYS A 257 -28.52 -28.57 2.35
C LYS A 257 -28.86 -29.93 2.95
N ASN A 258 -27.95 -30.90 2.87
CA ASN A 258 -27.85 -32.06 3.76
C ASN A 258 -26.58 -32.87 3.42
N ALA A 259 -25.45 -32.43 3.97
CA ALA A 259 -24.31 -33.29 4.37
C ALA A 259 -23.50 -32.56 5.44
#